data_AF-A0A101DCV3-F1
#
_entry.id   AF-A0A101DCV3-F1
#
_cell.length_a   1.000
_cell.length_b   1.000
_cell.length_c   1.000
_cell.angle_alpha   90.00
_cell.angle_beta   90.00
_cell.angle_gamma   90.00
#
_symmetry.space_group_name_H-M   'P 1'
#
loop_
_entity.id
_entity.type
_entity.pdbx_description
1 polymer ?
#
loop_
_entity_poly.entity_id
_entity_poly.type
_entity_poly.pdbx_seq_one_letter_code
_entity_poly.pdbx_strand_id
1 'polypeptide(L)'
;MAVVFPSKEWMEELYKKVNADEEYRRVAANWEGDYLCVVELDEEALRDFQNPKVLRGFLGMLDSIPKEKRERFRGTPSEKLLEALGLSLDSDLSDANVEEIAKKIAENPDKILEAAKGASLNIWMDFWHGDFRNIEVAAPGEHEDAKFKLIGPYAVFKQLVMGKADAITLVVSGKLKLQGDMGYMMRNMATVKKFTDLMASIPIET
;
A
#
# COMPACT_ATOMS: atom_id res chain seq x y z
N MET A 1 -8.97 3.08 -17.75
CA MET A 1 -8.76 4.38 -17.09
C MET A 1 -7.60 4.22 -16.11
N ALA A 2 -6.83 5.27 -15.86
CA ALA A 2 -5.81 5.23 -14.81
C ALA A 2 -6.49 5.36 -13.43
N VAL A 3 -6.07 4.54 -12.47
CA VAL A 3 -6.57 4.53 -11.08
C VAL A 3 -5.56 5.20 -10.15
N VAL A 4 -5.95 5.59 -8.95
CA VAL A 4 -5.02 6.17 -7.97
C VAL A 4 -4.32 5.05 -7.20
N PHE A 5 -3.00 5.13 -7.06
CA PHE A 5 -2.26 4.31 -6.12
C PHE A 5 -1.90 5.10 -4.85
N PRO A 6 -2.04 4.51 -3.66
CA PRO A 6 -2.92 3.39 -3.32
C PRO A 6 -4.36 3.91 -3.14
N SER A 7 -5.34 3.17 -3.66
CA SER A 7 -6.77 3.45 -3.47
C SER A 7 -7.56 2.15 -3.40
N LYS A 8 -8.79 2.24 -2.91
CA LYS A 8 -9.73 1.10 -2.91
C LYS A 8 -9.94 0.55 -4.32
N GLU A 9 -10.14 1.43 -5.30
CA GLU A 9 -10.31 1.06 -6.70
C GLU A 9 -9.07 0.32 -7.25
N TRP A 10 -7.87 0.79 -6.94
CA TRP A 10 -6.64 0.09 -7.34
C TRP A 10 -6.53 -1.32 -6.74
N MET A 11 -6.88 -1.48 -5.45
CA MET A 11 -6.87 -2.80 -4.80
C MET A 11 -7.91 -3.74 -5.42
N GLU A 12 -9.10 -3.24 -5.72
CA GLU A 12 -10.16 -4.01 -6.38
C GLU A 12 -9.74 -4.45 -7.80
N GLU A 13 -9.11 -3.56 -8.57
CA GLU A 13 -8.60 -3.88 -9.90
C GLU A 13 -7.45 -4.89 -9.84
N LEU A 14 -6.53 -4.76 -8.87
CA LEU A 14 -5.49 -5.75 -8.62
C LEU A 14 -6.09 -7.12 -8.30
N TYR A 15 -7.06 -7.16 -7.39
CA TYR A 15 -7.75 -8.39 -7.01
C TYR A 15 -8.41 -9.08 -8.21
N LYS A 16 -9.20 -8.35 -9.01
CA LYS A 16 -9.86 -8.89 -10.19
C LYS A 16 -8.85 -9.42 -11.21
N LYS A 17 -7.80 -8.64 -11.47
CA LYS A 17 -6.83 -8.94 -12.52
C LYS A 17 -6.00 -10.17 -12.21
N VAL A 18 -5.55 -10.30 -10.97
CA VAL A 18 -4.77 -11.46 -10.52
C VAL A 18 -5.61 -12.73 -10.56
N ASN A 19 -6.85 -12.69 -10.08
CA ASN A 19 -7.74 -13.85 -10.10
C ASN A 19 -8.24 -14.24 -11.50
N ALA A 20 -8.19 -13.32 -12.47
CA ALA A 20 -8.55 -13.59 -13.87
C ALA A 20 -7.39 -14.18 -14.70
N ASP A 21 -6.15 -14.16 -14.19
CA ASP A 21 -4.97 -14.57 -14.96
C ASP A 21 -4.64 -16.07 -14.76
N GLU A 22 -4.79 -16.85 -15.83
CA GLU A 22 -4.54 -18.30 -15.82
C GLU A 22 -3.08 -18.65 -15.58
N GLU A 23 -2.15 -17.82 -16.07
CA GLU A 23 -0.73 -18.05 -15.89
C GLU A 23 -0.34 -17.85 -14.42
N TYR A 24 -0.86 -16.81 -13.77
CA TYR A 24 -0.70 -16.56 -12.33
C TYR A 24 -1.19 -17.77 -11.56
N ARG A 25 -2.43 -18.23 -11.79
CA ARG A 25 -2.97 -19.42 -11.11
C ARG A 25 -2.04 -20.63 -11.27
N ARG A 26 -1.50 -20.85 -12.46
CA ARG A 26 -0.58 -21.96 -12.75
C ARG A 26 0.75 -21.82 -12.02
N VAL A 27 1.41 -20.65 -12.08
CA VAL A 27 2.73 -20.47 -11.45
C VAL A 27 2.64 -20.34 -9.93
N ALA A 28 1.50 -19.89 -9.40
CA ALA A 28 1.24 -19.74 -7.98
C ALA A 28 0.56 -20.97 -7.35
N ALA A 29 0.39 -22.07 -8.09
CA ALA A 29 -0.33 -23.27 -7.63
C ALA A 29 0.21 -23.89 -6.33
N ASN A 30 1.50 -23.70 -6.04
CA ASN A 30 2.14 -24.17 -4.78
C ASN A 30 2.50 -23.02 -3.83
N TRP A 31 2.01 -21.81 -4.13
CA TRP A 31 2.24 -20.66 -3.26
C TRP A 31 1.40 -20.78 -2.00
N GLU A 32 2.07 -20.59 -0.86
CA GLU A 32 1.45 -20.54 0.46
C GLU A 32 2.12 -19.42 1.24
N GLY A 33 1.34 -18.42 1.65
CA GLY A 33 1.85 -17.30 2.42
C GLY A 33 1.16 -16.01 2.08
N ASP A 34 0.72 -15.33 3.11
CA ASP A 34 0.26 -13.97 3.03
C ASP A 34 1.43 -12.96 3.05
N TYR A 35 1.13 -11.75 2.61
CA TYR A 35 2.03 -10.60 2.65
C TYR A 35 1.42 -9.48 3.49
N LEU A 36 2.21 -8.91 4.39
CA LEU A 36 1.96 -7.58 4.94
C LEU A 36 2.95 -6.58 4.31
N CYS A 37 2.44 -5.66 3.50
CA CYS A 37 3.21 -4.54 2.96
C CYS A 37 3.11 -3.35 3.93
N VAL A 38 4.25 -2.92 4.48
CA VAL A 38 4.37 -1.72 5.31
C VAL A 38 4.99 -0.62 4.45
N VAL A 39 4.15 0.27 3.95
CA VAL A 39 4.51 1.38 3.08
C VAL A 39 4.76 2.62 3.94
N GLU A 40 6.03 2.94 4.17
CA GLU A 40 6.44 4.09 4.95
C GLU A 40 6.20 5.38 4.15
N LEU A 41 5.50 6.35 4.76
CA LEU A 41 5.22 7.61 4.08
C LEU A 41 6.48 8.47 4.05
N ASP A 42 6.85 8.92 2.86
CA ASP A 42 8.04 9.71 2.57
C ASP A 42 7.67 11.02 1.84
N GLU A 43 8.69 11.75 1.41
CA GLU A 43 8.51 13.02 0.68
C GLU A 43 7.71 12.84 -0.63
N GLU A 44 7.91 11.73 -1.34
CA GLU A 44 7.18 11.45 -2.58
C GLU A 44 5.68 11.20 -2.29
N ALA A 45 5.34 10.55 -1.18
CA ALA A 45 3.95 10.39 -0.76
C ALA A 45 3.27 11.76 -0.54
N LEU A 46 3.95 12.67 0.17
CA LEU A 46 3.39 14.01 0.42
C LEU A 46 3.28 14.84 -0.84
N ARG A 47 4.25 14.72 -1.76
CA ARG A 47 4.19 15.34 -3.07
C ARG A 47 2.96 14.86 -3.85
N ASP A 48 2.70 13.56 -3.85
CA ASP A 48 1.53 12.96 -4.49
C ASP A 48 0.22 13.44 -3.85
N PHE A 49 0.18 13.57 -2.53
CA PHE A 49 -1.00 14.03 -1.79
C PHE A 49 -1.34 15.51 -2.02
N GLN A 50 -0.47 16.29 -2.68
CA GLN A 50 -0.84 17.62 -3.19
C GLN A 50 -1.81 17.57 -4.37
N ASN A 51 -1.96 16.40 -5.02
CA ASN A 51 -2.99 16.18 -6.02
C ASN A 51 -4.30 15.75 -5.32
N PRO A 52 -5.39 16.55 -5.37
CA PRO A 52 -6.64 16.24 -4.68
C PRO A 52 -7.26 14.89 -5.10
N LYS A 53 -7.03 14.44 -6.35
CA LYS A 53 -7.51 13.14 -6.83
C LYS A 53 -6.77 12.00 -6.14
N VAL A 54 -5.44 12.13 -6.00
CA VAL A 54 -4.62 11.12 -5.32
C VAL A 54 -4.96 11.08 -3.84
N LEU A 55 -5.05 12.25 -3.19
CA LEU A 55 -5.44 12.36 -1.79
C LEU A 55 -6.83 11.77 -1.52
N ARG A 56 -7.82 12.02 -2.39
CA ARG A 56 -9.15 11.40 -2.28
C ARG A 56 -9.09 9.88 -2.33
N GLY A 57 -8.29 9.32 -3.23
CA GLY A 57 -8.08 7.87 -3.33
C GLY A 57 -7.45 7.29 -2.06
N PHE A 58 -6.45 7.97 -1.51
CA PHE A 58 -5.80 7.59 -0.26
C PHE A 58 -6.75 7.65 0.94
N LEU A 59 -7.48 8.76 1.11
CA LEU A 59 -8.44 8.90 2.22
C LEU A 59 -9.60 7.91 2.11
N GLY A 60 -10.13 7.68 0.91
CA GLY A 60 -11.18 6.67 0.70
C GLY A 60 -10.71 5.24 0.97
N MET A 61 -9.43 4.96 0.73
CA MET A 61 -8.82 3.70 1.14
C MET A 61 -8.71 3.61 2.68
N LEU A 62 -8.22 4.63 3.36
CA LEU A 62 -8.19 4.63 4.84
C LEU A 62 -9.59 4.53 5.44
N ASP A 63 -10.60 5.11 4.80
CA ASP A 63 -11.98 5.06 5.24
C ASP A 63 -12.56 3.63 5.20
N SER A 64 -11.98 2.76 4.36
CA SER A 64 -12.35 1.33 4.31
C SER A 64 -12.01 0.56 5.59
N ILE A 65 -11.15 1.11 6.45
CA ILE A 65 -10.85 0.53 7.76
C ILE A 65 -12.07 0.74 8.66
N PRO A 66 -12.69 -0.34 9.19
CA PRO A 66 -13.81 -0.26 10.13
C PRO A 66 -13.48 0.66 11.31
N LYS A 67 -14.45 1.49 11.74
CA LYS A 67 -14.23 2.50 12.80
C LYS A 67 -13.69 1.87 14.08
N GLU A 68 -14.13 0.65 14.41
CA GLU A 68 -13.68 -0.08 15.61
C GLU A 68 -12.18 -0.43 15.54
N LYS A 69 -11.63 -0.61 14.33
CA LYS A 69 -10.21 -0.89 14.13
C LYS A 69 -9.36 0.39 14.13
N ARG A 70 -9.95 1.57 13.85
CA ARG A 70 -9.24 2.85 13.81
C ARG A 70 -8.64 3.25 15.16
N GLU A 71 -9.18 2.74 16.27
CA GLU A 71 -8.63 2.91 17.61
C GLU A 71 -7.16 2.49 17.71
N ARG A 72 -6.73 1.51 16.90
CA ARG A 72 -5.33 1.04 16.85
C ARG A 72 -4.34 2.10 16.34
N PHE A 73 -4.84 3.15 15.69
CA PHE A 73 -4.02 4.25 15.24
C PHE A 73 -3.76 5.28 16.34
N ARG A 74 -4.49 5.24 17.48
CA ARG A 74 -4.28 6.22 18.55
C ARG A 74 -2.86 6.17 19.12
N GLY A 75 -2.26 7.34 19.29
CA GLY A 75 -0.87 7.55 19.71
C GLY A 75 0.18 7.21 18.66
N THR A 76 -0.20 6.71 17.48
CA THR A 76 0.75 6.35 16.42
C THR A 76 1.19 7.58 15.61
N PRO A 77 2.33 7.51 14.89
CA PRO A 77 2.68 8.54 13.91
C PRO A 77 1.61 8.78 12.84
N SER A 78 0.85 7.75 12.46
CA SER A 78 -0.23 7.88 11.49
C SER A 78 -1.40 8.73 12.01
N GLU A 79 -1.75 8.68 13.31
CA GLU A 79 -2.73 9.61 13.90
C GLU A 79 -2.19 11.03 13.92
N LYS A 80 -0.93 11.24 14.31
CA LYS A 80 -0.29 12.57 14.29
C LYS A 80 -0.31 13.20 12.89
N LEU A 81 -0.10 12.39 11.86
CA LEU A 81 -0.23 12.84 10.47
C LEU A 81 -1.68 13.26 10.16
N LEU A 82 -2.68 12.45 10.52
CA LEU A 82 -4.08 12.82 10.31
C LEU A 82 -4.42 14.14 11.02
N GLU A 83 -4.02 14.31 12.28
CA GLU A 83 -4.20 15.55 13.03
C GLU A 83 -3.53 16.75 12.35
N ALA A 84 -2.30 16.57 11.83
CA ALA A 84 -1.58 17.61 11.11
C ALA A 84 -2.28 18.03 9.80
N LEU A 85 -3.04 17.12 9.19
CA LEU A 85 -3.89 17.38 8.03
C LEU A 85 -5.26 17.98 8.41
N GLY A 86 -5.56 18.08 9.70
CA GLY A 86 -6.86 18.54 10.21
C GLY A 86 -7.95 17.47 10.14
N LEU A 87 -7.56 16.19 10.13
CA LEU A 87 -8.44 15.03 10.12
C LEU A 87 -8.50 14.38 11.50
N SER A 88 -9.57 13.62 11.74
CA SER A 88 -9.75 12.81 12.95
C SER A 88 -10.08 11.37 12.55
N LEU A 89 -9.61 10.42 13.35
CA LEU A 89 -9.93 8.99 13.20
C LEU A 89 -11.42 8.70 13.33
N ASP A 90 -12.13 9.52 14.11
CA ASP A 90 -13.56 9.36 14.41
C ASP A 90 -14.46 9.92 13.29
N SER A 91 -13.90 10.75 12.40
CA SER A 91 -14.61 11.35 11.28
C SER A 91 -14.67 10.43 10.05
N ASP A 92 -15.66 10.66 9.19
CA ASP A 92 -15.74 10.02 7.88
C ASP A 92 -14.70 10.68 6.95
N LEU A 93 -13.66 9.93 6.59
CA LEU A 93 -12.51 10.48 5.86
C LEU A 93 -12.85 10.71 4.38
N SER A 94 -13.88 10.04 3.86
CA SER A 94 -14.41 10.23 2.51
C SER A 94 -14.97 11.62 2.26
N ASP A 95 -15.47 12.27 3.32
CA ASP A 95 -16.17 13.55 3.25
C ASP A 95 -15.22 14.74 3.46
N ALA A 96 -13.92 14.46 3.63
CA ALA A 96 -12.90 15.47 3.82
C ALA A 96 -12.76 16.39 2.61
N ASN A 97 -12.56 17.69 2.87
CA ASN A 97 -12.25 18.68 1.85
C ASN A 97 -10.81 18.49 1.34
N VAL A 98 -10.64 17.61 0.35
CA VAL A 98 -9.33 17.24 -0.20
C VAL A 98 -8.60 18.40 -0.85
N GLU A 99 -9.32 19.40 -1.37
CA GLU A 99 -8.73 20.61 -1.94
C GLU A 99 -8.07 21.46 -0.84
N GLU A 100 -8.72 21.60 0.31
CA GLU A 100 -8.14 22.33 1.46
C GLU A 100 -6.94 21.59 2.06
N ILE A 101 -7.02 20.27 2.17
CA ILE A 101 -5.94 19.45 2.73
C ILE A 101 -4.73 19.45 1.79
N ALA A 102 -4.94 19.26 0.48
CA ALA A 102 -3.87 19.36 -0.51
C ALA A 102 -3.18 20.73 -0.48
N LYS A 103 -3.96 21.81 -0.31
CA LYS A 103 -3.42 23.16 -0.10
C LYS A 103 -2.58 23.26 1.17
N LYS A 104 -3.04 22.72 2.30
CA LYS A 104 -2.28 22.70 3.57
C LYS A 104 -0.93 21.97 3.43
N ILE A 105 -0.92 20.85 2.71
CA ILE A 105 0.31 20.10 2.40
C ILE A 105 1.26 20.97 1.57
N ALA A 106 0.76 21.63 0.52
CA ALA A 106 1.56 22.49 -0.35
C ALA A 106 2.11 23.74 0.37
N GLU A 107 1.37 24.30 1.32
CA GLU A 107 1.78 25.48 2.09
C GLU A 107 2.83 25.16 3.16
N ASN A 108 2.84 23.94 3.73
CA ASN A 108 3.73 23.57 4.82
C ASN A 108 4.31 22.14 4.68
N PRO A 109 4.97 21.80 3.55
CA PRO A 109 5.39 20.44 3.27
C PRO A 109 6.33 19.88 4.34
N ASP A 110 7.29 20.66 4.82
CA ASP A 110 8.24 20.23 5.86
C ASP A 110 7.53 19.88 7.18
N LYS A 111 6.54 20.67 7.59
CA LYS A 111 5.79 20.42 8.82
C LYS A 111 4.98 19.12 8.70
N ILE A 112 4.36 18.89 7.55
CA ILE A 112 3.60 17.65 7.31
C ILE A 112 4.56 16.46 7.20
N LEU A 113 5.74 16.63 6.61
CA LEU A 113 6.77 15.59 6.55
C LEU A 113 7.28 15.21 7.93
N GLU A 114 7.53 16.18 8.81
CA GLU A 114 7.87 15.91 10.20
C GLU A 114 6.75 15.14 10.92
N ALA A 115 5.48 15.49 10.69
CA ALA A 115 4.34 14.75 11.24
C ALA A 115 4.20 13.34 10.66
N ALA A 116 4.58 13.14 9.39
CA ALA A 116 4.55 11.86 8.70
C ALA A 116 5.71 10.93 9.10
N LYS A 117 6.72 11.40 9.85
CA LYS A 117 7.86 10.56 10.24
C LYS A 117 7.42 9.34 11.03
N GLY A 118 7.65 8.16 10.46
CA GLY A 118 7.26 6.87 11.03
C GLY A 118 5.79 6.51 10.79
N ALA A 119 5.03 7.35 10.09
CA ALA A 119 3.70 6.99 9.61
C ALA A 119 3.83 5.97 8.47
N SER A 120 2.95 5.00 8.48
CA SER A 120 2.90 3.97 7.44
C SER A 120 1.46 3.63 7.07
N LEU A 121 1.33 3.20 5.83
CA LEU A 121 0.16 2.52 5.31
C LEU A 121 0.46 1.02 5.26
N ASN A 122 -0.44 0.22 5.81
CA ASN A 122 -0.30 -1.23 5.79
C ASN A 122 -1.34 -1.85 4.85
N ILE A 123 -0.89 -2.68 3.91
CA ILE A 123 -1.76 -3.44 3.01
C ILE A 123 -1.46 -4.92 3.23
N TRP A 124 -2.48 -5.68 3.62
CA TRP A 124 -2.39 -7.13 3.76
C TRP A 124 -2.97 -7.82 2.52
N MET A 125 -2.34 -8.89 2.09
CA MET A 125 -2.67 -9.64 0.89
C MET A 125 -2.58 -11.13 1.17
N ASP A 126 -3.67 -11.84 0.91
CA ASP A 126 -3.80 -13.26 1.20
C ASP A 126 -3.71 -14.13 -0.05
N PHE A 127 -2.76 -15.06 -0.08
CA PHE A 127 -2.50 -15.91 -1.23
C PHE A 127 -2.48 -17.38 -0.85
N TRP A 128 -3.11 -18.21 -1.67
CA TRP A 128 -3.11 -19.65 -1.47
C TRP A 128 -3.36 -20.43 -2.76
N HIS A 129 -2.44 -21.34 -3.10
CA HIS A 129 -2.57 -22.33 -4.17
C HIS A 129 -3.04 -21.77 -5.53
N GLY A 130 -2.61 -20.56 -5.88
CA GLY A 130 -2.95 -19.92 -7.14
C GLY A 130 -4.06 -18.87 -7.04
N ASP A 131 -4.71 -18.76 -5.88
CA ASP A 131 -5.76 -17.80 -5.63
C ASP A 131 -5.25 -16.61 -4.82
N PHE A 132 -5.66 -15.42 -5.23
CA PHE A 132 -5.50 -14.21 -4.44
C PHE A 132 -6.80 -13.98 -3.67
N ARG A 133 -6.83 -14.45 -2.42
CA ARG A 133 -8.05 -14.64 -1.63
C ARG A 133 -8.59 -13.35 -1.02
N ASN A 134 -7.72 -12.42 -0.65
CA ASN A 134 -8.13 -11.13 -0.09
C ASN A 134 -7.04 -10.07 -0.25
N ILE A 135 -7.46 -8.81 -0.27
CA ILE A 135 -6.61 -7.62 -0.11
C ILE A 135 -7.36 -6.61 0.77
N GLU A 136 -6.70 -6.12 1.82
CA GLU A 136 -7.29 -5.13 2.71
C GLU A 136 -6.25 -4.18 3.29
N VAL A 137 -6.73 -3.02 3.77
CA VAL A 137 -5.91 -2.12 4.56
C VAL A 137 -5.86 -2.64 5.99
N ALA A 138 -4.66 -2.90 6.48
CA ALA A 138 -4.45 -3.42 7.83
C ALA A 138 -4.28 -2.26 8.82
N ALA A 139 -4.96 -2.33 9.96
CA ALA A 139 -4.68 -1.40 11.06
C ALA A 139 -3.35 -1.78 11.75
N PRO A 140 -2.71 -0.86 12.50
CA PRO A 140 -1.52 -1.17 13.28
C PRO A 140 -1.70 -2.40 14.17
N GLY A 141 -0.73 -3.31 14.09
CA GLY A 141 -0.73 -4.57 14.86
C GLY A 141 -1.65 -5.67 14.31
N GLU A 142 -2.28 -5.48 13.14
CA GLU A 142 -2.92 -6.58 12.41
C GLU A 142 -1.91 -7.30 11.50
N HIS A 143 -2.09 -8.61 11.33
CA HIS A 143 -1.28 -9.46 10.45
C HIS A 143 0.23 -9.41 10.74
N GLU A 144 0.62 -9.17 12.00
CA GLU A 144 2.02 -9.12 12.42
C GLU A 144 2.74 -10.48 12.35
N ASP A 145 2.00 -11.56 12.20
CA ASP A 145 2.48 -12.92 11.97
C ASP A 145 2.49 -13.33 10.50
N ALA A 146 2.17 -12.40 9.58
CA ALA A 146 2.20 -12.66 8.13
C ALA A 146 3.52 -13.31 7.71
N LYS A 147 3.42 -14.35 6.88
CA LYS A 147 4.56 -15.17 6.46
C LYS A 147 5.64 -14.35 5.79
N PHE A 148 5.22 -13.32 5.05
CA PHE A 148 6.11 -12.35 4.44
C PHE A 148 5.73 -10.93 4.85
N LYS A 149 6.72 -10.12 5.22
CA LYS A 149 6.56 -8.66 5.33
C LYS A 149 7.47 -7.94 4.38
N LEU A 150 6.92 -7.05 3.58
CA LEU A 150 7.66 -6.19 2.67
C LEU A 150 7.58 -4.76 3.18
N ILE A 151 8.72 -4.17 3.52
CA ILE A 151 8.78 -2.89 4.24
C ILE A 151 9.65 -1.92 3.46
N GLY A 152 9.20 -0.68 3.33
CA GLY A 152 10.05 0.39 2.79
C GLY A 152 9.26 1.63 2.34
N PRO A 153 9.97 2.59 1.72
CA PRO A 153 9.41 3.89 1.40
C PRO A 153 8.35 3.84 0.30
N TYR A 154 7.34 4.70 0.40
CA TYR A 154 6.30 4.88 -0.60
C TYR A 154 6.87 5.09 -2.00
N ALA A 155 7.93 5.89 -2.16
CA ALA A 155 8.57 6.11 -3.46
C ALA A 155 9.08 4.81 -4.11
N VAL A 156 9.49 3.82 -3.31
CA VAL A 156 9.99 2.53 -3.79
C VAL A 156 8.82 1.61 -4.14
N PHE A 157 7.74 1.60 -3.35
CA PHE A 157 6.50 0.90 -3.71
C PHE A 157 5.88 1.48 -4.99
N LYS A 158 5.91 2.80 -5.17
CA LYS A 158 5.47 3.45 -6.41
C LYS A 158 6.31 2.98 -7.61
N GLN A 159 7.63 2.80 -7.46
CA GLN A 159 8.46 2.20 -8.52
C GLN A 159 8.02 0.77 -8.88
N LEU A 160 7.67 -0.04 -7.87
CA LEU A 160 7.14 -1.39 -8.07
C LEU A 160 5.82 -1.38 -8.86
N VAL A 161 4.86 -0.57 -8.41
CA VAL A 161 3.53 -0.45 -9.02
C VAL A 161 3.61 0.16 -10.43
N MET A 162 4.61 0.98 -10.73
CA MET A 162 4.85 1.50 -12.07
C MET A 162 5.64 0.53 -12.97
N GLY A 163 6.04 -0.64 -12.47
CA GLY A 163 6.85 -1.60 -13.23
C GLY A 163 8.28 -1.14 -13.51
N LYS A 164 8.80 -0.15 -12.79
CA LYS A 164 10.19 0.34 -12.95
C LYS A 164 11.22 -0.68 -12.42
N ALA A 165 10.83 -1.50 -11.45
CA ALA A 165 11.58 -2.63 -10.94
C ALA A 165 10.61 -3.65 -10.32
N ASP A 166 10.94 -4.94 -10.38
CA ASP A 166 10.17 -5.99 -9.69
C ASP A 166 10.56 -6.11 -8.21
N ALA A 167 9.72 -6.78 -7.42
CA ALA A 167 9.90 -6.90 -5.98
C ALA A 167 11.22 -7.59 -5.61
N ILE A 168 11.65 -8.59 -6.39
CA ILE A 168 12.91 -9.30 -6.17
C ILE A 168 14.09 -8.33 -6.31
N THR A 169 14.11 -7.55 -7.39
CA THR A 169 15.16 -6.55 -7.66
C THR A 169 15.22 -5.51 -6.54
N LEU A 170 14.07 -5.03 -6.07
CA LEU A 170 14.00 -4.04 -5.01
C LEU A 170 14.48 -4.59 -3.66
N VAL A 171 14.20 -5.86 -3.37
CA VAL A 171 14.69 -6.51 -2.14
C VAL A 171 16.19 -6.80 -2.21
N VAL A 172 16.68 -7.40 -3.31
CA VAL A 172 18.11 -7.74 -3.46
C VAL A 172 18.99 -6.48 -3.48
N SER A 173 18.50 -5.37 -4.02
CA SER A 173 19.20 -4.08 -3.98
C SER A 173 19.11 -3.36 -2.63
N GLY A 174 18.38 -3.90 -1.65
CA GLY A 174 18.21 -3.32 -0.31
C GLY A 174 17.27 -2.13 -0.23
N LYS A 175 16.54 -1.82 -1.32
CA LYS A 175 15.56 -0.72 -1.34
C LYS A 175 14.25 -1.06 -0.64
N LEU A 176 13.87 -2.34 -0.67
CA LEU A 176 12.80 -2.89 0.16
C LEU A 176 13.40 -3.94 1.10
N LYS A 177 12.92 -3.95 2.33
CA LYS A 177 13.25 -4.98 3.31
C LYS A 177 12.22 -6.10 3.23
N LEU A 178 12.68 -7.34 3.10
CA LEU A 178 11.85 -8.53 3.22
C LEU A 178 12.10 -9.20 4.57
N GLN A 179 11.04 -9.48 5.32
CA GLN A 179 11.03 -10.44 6.41
C GLN A 179 10.28 -11.69 5.95
N GLY A 180 10.87 -12.88 6.13
CA GLY A 180 10.32 -14.16 5.68
C GLY A 180 11.38 -15.07 5.06
N ASP A 181 10.97 -16.21 4.52
CA ASP A 181 11.87 -17.17 3.87
C ASP A 181 12.26 -16.70 2.45
N MET A 182 13.40 -16.03 2.35
CA MET A 182 13.98 -15.61 1.07
C MET A 182 14.24 -16.79 0.13
N GLY A 183 14.65 -17.95 0.65
CA GLY A 183 14.88 -19.15 -0.16
C GLY A 183 13.58 -19.64 -0.80
N TYR A 184 12.47 -19.61 -0.07
CA TYR A 184 11.14 -19.89 -0.61
C TYR A 184 10.74 -18.88 -1.69
N MET A 185 10.96 -17.58 -1.44
CA MET A 185 10.65 -16.53 -2.41
C MET A 185 11.42 -16.74 -3.72
N MET A 186 12.73 -17.01 -3.63
CA MET A 186 13.58 -17.26 -4.81
C MET A 186 13.18 -18.54 -5.57
N ARG A 187 12.80 -19.62 -4.86
CA ARG A 187 12.29 -20.84 -5.52
C ARG A 187 10.96 -20.60 -6.24
N ASN A 188 10.16 -19.64 -5.77
CA ASN A 188 8.89 -19.25 -6.36
C ASN A 188 8.99 -17.92 -7.13
N MET A 189 10.16 -17.58 -7.67
CA MET A 189 10.38 -16.27 -8.30
C MET A 189 9.42 -15.99 -9.48
N ALA A 190 8.99 -17.04 -10.19
CA ALA A 190 8.02 -16.90 -11.28
C ALA A 190 6.66 -16.39 -10.77
N THR A 191 6.21 -16.85 -9.60
CA THR A 191 5.00 -16.39 -8.93
C THR A 191 5.10 -14.91 -8.58
N VAL A 192 6.20 -14.54 -7.91
CA VAL A 192 6.45 -13.16 -7.47
C VAL A 192 6.51 -12.24 -8.68
N LYS A 193 7.27 -12.61 -9.71
CA LYS A 193 7.38 -11.82 -10.94
C LYS A 193 6.04 -11.65 -11.65
N LYS A 194 5.28 -12.73 -11.82
CA LYS A 194 3.97 -12.68 -12.48
C LYS A 194 2.98 -11.79 -11.73
N PHE A 195 2.96 -11.87 -10.39
CA PHE A 195 2.14 -10.98 -9.56
C PHE A 195 2.55 -9.51 -9.75
N THR A 196 3.85 -9.22 -9.72
CA THR A 196 4.34 -7.84 -9.91
C THR A 196 4.08 -7.32 -11.32
N ASP A 197 4.13 -8.16 -12.35
CA ASP A 197 3.81 -7.77 -13.73
C ASP A 197 2.31 -7.47 -13.89
N LEU A 198 1.44 -8.23 -13.21
CA LEU A 198 -0.01 -7.97 -13.17
C LEU A 198 -0.33 -6.67 -12.44
N MET A 199 0.34 -6.42 -11.31
CA MET A 199 0.24 -5.16 -10.57
C MET A 199 0.70 -3.97 -11.43
N ALA A 200 1.86 -4.08 -12.08
CA ALA A 200 2.46 -3.04 -12.90
C ALA A 200 1.67 -2.71 -14.17
N SER A 201 0.82 -3.63 -14.62
CA SER A 201 0.00 -3.43 -15.81
C SER A 201 -1.35 -2.76 -15.50
N ILE A 202 -1.59 -2.33 -14.25
CA ILE A 202 -2.69 -1.43 -13.87
C ILE A 202 -2.18 0.00 -14.05
N PRO A 203 -2.69 0.79 -15.02
CA PRO A 203 -2.24 2.16 -15.19
C PRO A 203 -2.62 2.99 -13.96
N ILE A 204 -1.66 3.72 -13.40
CA ILE A 204 -1.89 4.62 -12.27
C ILE A 204 -1.82 6.10 -12.68
N GLU A 205 -2.57 6.93 -11.98
CA GLU A 205 -2.40 8.38 -12.05
C GLU A 205 -1.03 8.75 -11.43
N THR A 206 -0.30 9.67 -12.06
CA THR A 206 1.03 10.12 -11.63
C THR A 206 1.08 11.61 -11.38
#